data_AF-A0A7S1EDM8-F1
#
_entry.id   AF-A0A7S1EDM8-F1
#
_cell.length_a   1.000
_cell.length_b   1.000
_cell.length_c   1.000
_cell.angle_alpha   90.00
_cell.angle_beta   90.00
_cell.angle_gamma   90.00
#
_symmetry.space_group_name_H-M   'P 1'
#
loop_
_entity.id
_entity.type
_entity.pdbx_description
1 polymer ?
#
loop_
_entity_poly.entity_id
_entity_poly.type
_entity_poly.pdbx_seq_one_letter_code
_entity_poly.pdbx_strand_id
1 'polypeptide(L)'
;ETQGGAKRMFAEEDDVEFTGCCTPQALTFILPSRGWHTLPIGVLSGAFLALSTHFLSPAVAAPALPGGEGLAAVGWLVVCLAAYSLNARPPPELNSYRSEEAPQGLACASRALHAALVMLWGLLLGDGAPPRALLAALPLLWAAGTLPQADVLLEYFLEQALVHLHGGPCAASPLRLGCLLALAWVALGAAWALEEYAGRGAALAWAAACGFVLSGDLCP
;
A
#
# COMPACT_ATOMS: atom_id res chain seq x y z
N GLU A 1 -44.77 -20.25 17.59
CA GLU A 1 -44.60 -20.99 16.31
C GLU A 1 -44.01 -20.01 15.30
N THR A 2 -42.69 -19.91 15.20
CA THR A 2 -41.82 -20.64 14.25
C THR A 2 -42.11 -20.35 12.78
N GLN A 3 -41.26 -19.52 12.17
CA GLN A 3 -40.44 -19.78 10.97
C GLN A 3 -40.25 -18.47 10.19
N GLY A 4 -39.05 -17.89 10.20
CA GLY A 4 -38.24 -17.91 8.98
C GLY A 4 -37.40 -16.65 8.84
N GLY A 5 -36.65 -16.29 9.89
CA GLY A 5 -35.70 -15.18 9.94
C GLY A 5 -34.41 -15.43 9.15
N ALA A 6 -34.57 -15.86 7.90
CA ALA A 6 -33.50 -15.95 6.91
C ALA A 6 -34.06 -15.37 5.59
N LYS A 7 -34.46 -14.09 5.62
CA LYS A 7 -34.74 -13.35 4.40
C LYS A 7 -33.41 -13.15 3.67
N ARG A 8 -33.14 -14.10 2.78
CA ARG A 8 -32.31 -14.05 1.58
C ARG A 8 -31.64 -12.69 1.34
N MET A 9 -30.51 -12.44 2.00
CA MET A 9 -29.68 -11.25 1.71
C MET A 9 -29.15 -11.27 0.26
N PHE A 10 -29.06 -12.46 -0.35
CA PHE A 10 -28.64 -12.65 -1.74
C PHE A 10 -29.78 -12.58 -2.77
N ALA A 11 -31.07 -12.68 -2.38
CA ALA A 11 -32.15 -12.68 -3.37
C ALA A 11 -32.57 -11.28 -3.83
N GLU A 12 -32.09 -10.23 -3.17
CA GLU A 12 -32.37 -8.84 -3.54
C GLU A 12 -31.28 -8.27 -4.47
N GLU A 13 -30.10 -8.91 -4.54
CA GLU A 13 -29.02 -8.57 -5.48
C GLU A 13 -29.19 -9.26 -6.85
N ASP A 14 -29.92 -10.37 -6.92
CA ASP A 14 -30.07 -11.19 -8.15
C ASP A 14 -31.20 -10.73 -9.09
N ASP A 15 -32.11 -9.84 -8.67
CA ASP A 15 -33.31 -9.44 -9.45
C ASP A 15 -33.24 -8.00 -10.01
N VAL A 16 -32.05 -7.50 -10.40
CA VAL A 16 -31.96 -6.24 -11.15
C VAL A 16 -32.07 -6.53 -12.64
N GLU A 17 -33.29 -6.59 -13.16
CA GLU A 17 -33.56 -6.68 -14.61
C GLU A 17 -33.16 -5.36 -15.30
N PHE A 18 -31.95 -5.33 -15.86
CA PHE A 18 -31.49 -4.19 -16.64
C PHE A 18 -32.24 -4.13 -17.98
N THR A 19 -33.10 -3.12 -18.14
CA THR A 19 -33.81 -2.84 -19.39
C THR A 19 -32.89 -2.29 -20.51
N GLY A 20 -31.60 -2.08 -20.23
CA GLY A 20 -30.56 -1.70 -21.18
C GLY A 20 -29.22 -1.36 -20.49
N CYS A 21 -28.12 -1.28 -21.27
CA CYS A 21 -26.76 -1.02 -20.74
C CYS A 21 -26.52 0.42 -20.24
N CYS A 22 -27.30 1.40 -20.71
CA CYS A 22 -27.10 2.82 -20.41
C CYS A 22 -28.28 3.44 -19.64
N THR A 23 -29.09 2.63 -18.97
CA THR A 23 -30.17 3.16 -18.12
C THR A 23 -29.57 3.77 -16.85
N PRO A 24 -30.20 4.81 -16.27
CA PRO A 24 -29.70 5.43 -15.04
C PRO A 24 -29.56 4.41 -13.89
N GLN A 25 -30.39 3.36 -13.88
CA GLN A 25 -30.30 2.23 -12.94
C GLN A 25 -29.05 1.37 -13.17
N ALA A 26 -28.74 1.03 -14.44
CA ALA A 26 -27.50 0.36 -14.81
C ALA A 26 -26.28 1.23 -14.48
N LEU A 27 -26.37 2.53 -14.72
CA LEU A 27 -25.30 3.47 -14.38
C LEU A 27 -25.09 3.59 -12.88
N THR A 28 -26.12 3.62 -12.04
CA THR A 28 -25.96 3.62 -10.57
C THR A 28 -25.51 2.28 -10.00
N PHE A 29 -25.65 1.20 -10.76
CA PHE A 29 -25.12 -0.12 -10.40
C PHE A 29 -23.64 -0.26 -10.81
N ILE A 30 -23.28 0.24 -12.00
CA ILE A 30 -21.90 0.24 -12.52
C ILE A 30 -21.04 1.30 -11.83
N LEU A 31 -21.59 2.51 -11.61
CA LEU A 31 -20.95 3.54 -10.81
C LEU A 31 -21.05 3.11 -9.36
N PRO A 32 -19.92 3.02 -8.63
CA PRO A 32 -19.97 2.67 -7.23
C PRO A 32 -20.86 3.67 -6.49
N SER A 33 -21.70 3.17 -5.59
CA SER A 33 -22.56 3.93 -4.67
C SER A 33 -21.79 4.96 -3.81
N ARG A 34 -20.46 4.97 -3.90
CA ARG A 34 -19.53 5.89 -3.27
C ARG A 34 -19.48 7.29 -3.91
N GLY A 35 -20.15 7.58 -5.01
CA GLY A 35 -20.22 8.95 -5.55
C GLY A 35 -18.93 9.47 -6.21
N TRP A 36 -18.97 10.72 -6.70
CA TRP A 36 -17.99 11.28 -7.64
C TRP A 36 -16.54 11.38 -7.12
N HIS A 37 -16.31 11.34 -5.81
CA HIS A 37 -14.97 11.38 -5.24
C HIS A 37 -14.16 10.10 -5.48
N THR A 38 -14.80 9.02 -5.97
CA THR A 38 -14.11 7.76 -6.33
C THR A 38 -13.60 7.72 -7.76
N LEU A 39 -14.05 8.64 -8.62
CA LEU A 39 -13.63 8.75 -10.00
C LEU A 39 -12.10 8.91 -10.16
N PRO A 40 -11.39 9.76 -9.38
CA PRO A 40 -9.93 9.83 -9.47
C PRO A 40 -9.23 8.51 -9.11
N ILE A 41 -9.78 7.75 -8.15
CA ILE A 41 -9.23 6.45 -7.74
C ILE A 41 -9.41 5.42 -8.87
N GLY A 42 -10.56 5.44 -9.55
CA GLY A 42 -10.79 4.60 -10.74
C GLY A 42 -9.83 4.91 -11.88
N VAL A 43 -9.59 6.20 -12.17
CA VAL A 43 -8.60 6.65 -13.17
C VAL A 43 -7.19 6.19 -12.79
N LEU A 44 -6.80 6.35 -11.52
CA LEU A 44 -5.52 5.88 -11.00
C LEU A 44 -5.38 4.36 -11.11
N SER A 45 -6.44 3.60 -10.83
CA SER A 45 -6.45 2.15 -11.00
C SER A 45 -6.26 1.75 -12.47
N GLY A 46 -6.93 2.44 -13.40
CA GLY A 46 -6.75 2.20 -14.83
C GLY A 46 -5.32 2.50 -15.29
N ALA A 47 -4.76 3.63 -14.86
CA ALA A 47 -3.38 4.00 -15.16
C ALA A 47 -2.36 2.99 -14.60
N PHE A 48 -2.58 2.55 -13.35
CA PHE A 48 -1.74 1.54 -12.70
C PHE A 48 -1.77 0.20 -13.45
N LEU A 49 -2.95 -0.26 -13.87
CA LEU A 49 -3.09 -1.49 -14.64
C LEU A 49 -2.43 -1.38 -16.02
N ALA A 50 -2.54 -0.25 -16.70
CA ALA A 50 -1.87 0.00 -17.98
C ALA A 50 -0.33 0.00 -17.85
N LEU A 51 0.20 0.59 -16.78
CA LEU A 51 1.63 0.55 -16.46
C LEU A 51 2.08 -0.89 -16.19
N SER A 52 1.30 -1.62 -15.40
CA SER A 52 1.59 -3.01 -14.99
C SER A 52 1.62 -3.95 -16.19
N THR A 53 0.63 -3.85 -17.09
CA THR A 53 0.55 -4.67 -18.30
C THR A 53 1.73 -4.43 -19.23
N HIS A 54 2.21 -3.18 -19.34
CA HIS A 54 3.39 -2.87 -20.14
C HIS A 54 4.66 -3.48 -19.53
N PHE A 55 4.90 -3.25 -18.22
CA PHE A 55 6.10 -3.71 -17.53
C PHE A 55 6.21 -5.24 -17.41
N LEU A 56 5.09 -5.92 -17.13
CA LEU A 56 5.03 -7.38 -17.00
C LEU A 56 4.76 -8.10 -18.32
N SER A 57 4.70 -7.37 -19.45
CA SER A 57 4.46 -7.99 -20.75
C SER A 57 5.57 -9.01 -21.07
N PRO A 58 5.23 -10.16 -21.67
CA PRO A 58 6.23 -11.18 -22.00
C PRO A 58 7.27 -10.68 -23.00
N ALA A 59 6.90 -9.72 -23.88
CA ALA A 59 7.83 -9.09 -24.81
C ALA A 59 8.95 -8.30 -24.09
N VAL A 60 8.63 -7.70 -22.94
CA VAL A 60 9.55 -6.94 -22.09
C VAL A 60 10.28 -7.85 -21.09
N ALA A 61 9.61 -8.90 -20.59
CA ALA A 61 10.15 -9.80 -19.58
C ALA A 61 11.04 -10.94 -20.12
N ALA A 62 10.78 -11.45 -21.33
CA ALA A 62 11.47 -12.61 -21.91
C ALA A 62 13.00 -12.46 -22.12
N PRO A 63 13.55 -11.29 -22.50
CA PRO A 63 15.00 -11.17 -22.69
C PRO A 63 15.79 -11.01 -21.38
N ALA A 64 15.13 -10.82 -20.23
CA ALA A 64 15.80 -10.26 -19.06
C ALA A 64 16.47 -11.30 -18.13
N LEU A 65 15.91 -12.51 -17.92
CA LEU A 65 16.51 -13.54 -17.04
C LEU A 65 16.04 -14.98 -17.30
N PRO A 66 16.92 -15.99 -17.09
CA PRO A 66 16.49 -17.37 -16.89
C PRO A 66 15.66 -17.49 -15.59
N GLY A 67 14.43 -18.01 -15.68
CA GLY A 67 13.48 -18.07 -14.55
C GLY A 67 12.57 -16.84 -14.39
N GLY A 68 12.58 -15.91 -15.36
CA GLY A 68 11.74 -14.70 -15.35
C GLY A 68 10.23 -14.96 -15.29
N GLU A 69 9.76 -16.14 -15.69
CA GLU A 69 8.35 -16.53 -15.63
C GLU A 69 7.81 -16.54 -14.19
N GLY A 70 8.60 -17.02 -13.23
CA GLY A 70 8.22 -17.03 -11.81
C GLY A 70 8.12 -15.62 -11.23
N LEU A 71 9.07 -14.74 -11.57
CA LEU A 71 9.05 -13.33 -11.16
C LEU A 71 7.87 -12.58 -11.80
N ALA A 72 7.53 -12.88 -13.04
CA ALA A 72 6.36 -12.31 -13.71
C ALA A 72 5.05 -12.77 -13.05
N ALA A 73 4.93 -14.06 -12.70
CA ALA A 73 3.77 -14.58 -11.98
C ALA A 73 3.59 -13.93 -10.60
N VAL A 74 4.68 -13.79 -9.83
CA VAL A 74 4.65 -13.06 -8.55
C VAL A 74 4.34 -11.59 -8.77
N GLY A 75 4.90 -10.98 -9.82
CA GLY A 75 4.60 -9.59 -10.20
C GLY A 75 3.12 -9.36 -10.48
N TRP A 76 2.44 -10.28 -11.16
CA TRP A 76 0.99 -10.21 -11.34
C TRP A 76 0.21 -10.34 -10.04
N LEU A 77 0.68 -11.16 -9.09
CA LEU A 77 0.10 -11.23 -7.75
C LEU A 77 0.25 -9.89 -7.01
N VAL A 78 1.39 -9.21 -7.14
CA VAL A 78 1.62 -7.86 -6.59
C VAL A 78 0.64 -6.86 -7.20
N VAL A 79 0.44 -6.90 -8.53
CA VAL A 79 -0.53 -6.04 -9.23
C VAL A 79 -1.94 -6.28 -8.71
N CYS A 80 -2.35 -7.54 -8.52
CA CYS A 80 -3.65 -7.88 -7.96
C CYS A 80 -3.83 -7.32 -6.54
N LEU A 81 -2.83 -7.47 -5.66
CA LEU A 81 -2.88 -6.93 -4.31
C LEU A 81 -2.97 -5.40 -4.28
N ALA A 82 -2.21 -4.72 -5.14
CA ALA A 82 -2.21 -3.27 -5.27
C ALA A 82 -3.52 -2.73 -5.87
N ALA A 83 -4.02 -3.35 -6.94
CA ALA A 83 -5.29 -3.00 -7.56
C ALA A 83 -6.47 -3.26 -6.60
N TYR A 84 -6.41 -4.34 -5.81
CA TYR A 84 -7.40 -4.61 -4.77
C TYR A 84 -7.40 -3.51 -3.70
N SER A 85 -6.23 -3.04 -3.25
CA SER A 85 -6.16 -1.95 -2.26
C SER A 85 -6.72 -0.62 -2.76
N LEU A 86 -6.66 -0.35 -4.07
CA LEU A 86 -7.23 0.85 -4.69
C LEU A 86 -8.76 0.78 -4.80
N ASN A 87 -9.30 -0.36 -5.23
CA ASN A 87 -10.72 -0.49 -5.53
C ASN A 87 -11.56 -0.96 -4.32
N ALA A 88 -10.96 -1.77 -3.46
CA ALA A 88 -11.59 -2.34 -2.27
C ALA A 88 -10.96 -1.76 -0.99
N ARG A 89 -11.32 -2.33 0.16
CA ARG A 89 -10.65 -2.01 1.42
C ARG A 89 -9.35 -2.82 1.48
N PRO A 90 -8.17 -2.18 1.66
CA PRO A 90 -6.94 -2.92 1.83
C PRO A 90 -6.99 -3.77 3.11
N PRO A 91 -6.36 -4.95 3.13
CA PRO A 91 -6.21 -5.72 4.36
C PRO A 91 -5.35 -4.95 5.36
N PRO A 92 -5.54 -5.19 6.68
CA PRO A 92 -4.82 -4.49 7.73
C PRO A 92 -3.30 -4.67 7.59
N GLU A 93 -2.54 -3.58 7.78
CA GLU A 93 -1.09 -3.56 7.69
C GLU A 93 -0.48 -3.32 9.06
N LEU A 94 0.65 -3.98 9.35
CA LEU A 94 1.35 -3.88 10.65
C LEU A 94 1.81 -2.45 10.98
N ASN A 95 2.00 -1.61 9.97
CA ASN A 95 2.43 -0.21 10.14
C ASN A 95 1.28 0.81 10.07
N SER A 96 0.02 0.37 10.06
CA SER A 96 -1.13 1.26 9.90
C SER A 96 -2.18 1.04 10.98
N TYR A 97 -2.46 2.09 11.75
CA TYR A 97 -3.66 2.15 12.59
C TYR A 97 -4.75 2.87 11.80
N ARG A 98 -5.79 2.14 11.36
CA ARG A 98 -6.95 2.75 10.71
C ARG A 98 -8.18 2.61 11.60
N SER A 99 -8.82 3.73 11.90
CA SER A 99 -10.17 3.72 12.45
C SER A 99 -11.15 3.26 11.36
N GLU A 100 -12.10 2.39 11.70
CA GLU A 100 -13.08 1.85 10.74
C GLU A 100 -13.96 2.92 10.07
N GLU A 101 -14.02 4.12 10.65
CA GLU A 101 -14.82 5.26 10.19
C GLU A 101 -14.05 6.24 9.29
N ALA A 102 -12.73 6.07 9.10
CA ALA A 102 -11.97 7.00 8.27
C ALA A 102 -12.33 6.80 6.79
N PRO A 103 -12.65 7.88 6.03
CA PRO A 103 -12.83 7.78 4.59
C PRO A 103 -11.56 7.20 3.97
N GLN A 104 -11.72 6.43 2.88
CA GLN A 104 -10.61 5.82 2.13
C GLN A 104 -9.69 6.92 1.58
N GLY A 105 -8.72 7.36 2.38
CA GLY A 105 -7.74 8.38 2.03
C GLY A 105 -6.63 7.83 1.14
N LEU A 106 -5.54 8.61 1.01
CA LEU A 106 -4.34 8.24 0.24
C LEU A 106 -3.73 6.91 0.68
N ALA A 107 -3.96 6.48 1.92
CA ALA A 107 -3.45 5.22 2.46
C ALA A 107 -3.89 3.99 1.64
N CYS A 108 -5.03 4.03 0.93
CA CYS A 108 -5.46 2.96 0.01
C CYS A 108 -4.59 2.86 -1.25
N ALA A 109 -3.93 3.95 -1.65
CA ALA A 109 -3.06 3.99 -2.82
C ALA A 109 -1.59 3.62 -2.52
N SER A 110 -1.23 3.37 -1.26
CA SER A 110 0.15 3.08 -0.83
C SER A 110 0.80 1.94 -1.63
N ARG A 111 0.16 0.76 -1.68
CA ARG A 111 0.68 -0.41 -2.40
C ARG A 111 0.82 -0.17 -3.89
N ALA A 112 -0.19 0.46 -4.50
CA ALA A 112 -0.15 0.83 -5.91
C ALA A 112 0.95 1.83 -6.20
N LEU A 113 1.18 2.79 -5.31
CA LEU A 113 2.29 3.75 -5.41
C LEU A 113 3.64 3.04 -5.30
N HIS A 114 3.85 2.16 -4.32
CA HIS A 114 5.11 1.40 -4.21
C HIS A 114 5.37 0.55 -5.45
N ALA A 115 4.37 -0.19 -5.91
CA ALA A 115 4.47 -1.01 -7.12
C ALA A 115 4.74 -0.15 -8.37
N ALA A 116 4.02 0.95 -8.54
CA ALA A 116 4.21 1.87 -9.66
C ALA A 116 5.61 2.49 -9.67
N LEU A 117 6.14 2.90 -8.52
CA LEU A 117 7.50 3.45 -8.42
C LEU A 117 8.56 2.42 -8.84
N VAL A 118 8.41 1.16 -8.43
CA VAL A 118 9.34 0.08 -8.83
C VAL A 118 9.25 -0.19 -10.33
N MET A 119 8.04 -0.22 -10.90
CA MET A 119 7.84 -0.41 -12.34
C MET A 119 8.39 0.76 -13.16
N LEU A 120 8.10 2.00 -12.76
CA LEU A 120 8.63 3.21 -13.41
C LEU A 120 10.16 3.24 -13.32
N TRP A 121 10.72 2.86 -12.18
CA TRP A 121 12.17 2.73 -12.04
C TRP A 121 12.76 1.75 -13.06
N GLY A 122 12.16 0.56 -13.20
CA GLY A 122 12.60 -0.42 -14.19
C GLY A 122 12.46 0.06 -15.64
N LEU A 123 11.37 0.76 -15.97
CA LEU A 123 11.17 1.30 -17.32
C LEU A 123 12.12 2.46 -17.66
N LEU A 124 12.46 3.31 -16.68
CA LEU A 124 13.27 4.51 -16.88
C LEU A 124 14.79 4.24 -16.84
N LEU A 125 15.24 3.38 -15.92
CA LEU A 125 16.67 3.13 -15.68
C LEU A 125 17.17 1.80 -16.28
N GLY A 126 16.28 1.04 -16.92
CA GLY A 126 16.61 -0.14 -17.70
C GLY A 126 16.02 -1.43 -17.15
N ASP A 127 15.66 -2.33 -18.06
CA ASP A 127 14.93 -3.59 -17.84
C ASP A 127 15.78 -4.70 -17.19
N GLY A 128 16.48 -4.38 -16.11
CA GLY A 128 17.31 -5.33 -15.38
C GLY A 128 16.52 -6.29 -14.48
N ALA A 129 17.25 -7.26 -13.91
CA ALA A 129 16.79 -8.10 -12.81
C ALA A 129 16.32 -7.34 -11.54
N PRO A 130 17.00 -6.27 -11.07
CA PRO A 130 16.70 -5.68 -9.77
C PRO A 130 15.27 -5.13 -9.60
N PRO A 131 14.67 -4.36 -10.55
CA PRO A 131 13.30 -3.87 -10.36
C PRO A 131 12.29 -5.01 -10.33
N ARG A 132 12.49 -6.09 -11.10
CA ARG A 132 11.60 -7.26 -11.09
C ARG A 132 11.72 -8.07 -9.79
N ALA A 133 12.94 -8.23 -9.28
CA ALA A 133 13.18 -8.88 -7.99
C ALA A 133 12.60 -8.06 -6.83
N LEU A 134 12.77 -6.73 -6.85
CA LEU A 134 12.17 -5.84 -5.86
C LEU A 134 10.64 -5.86 -5.95
N LEU A 135 10.08 -5.85 -7.16
CA LEU A 135 8.64 -5.97 -7.38
C LEU A 135 8.12 -7.28 -6.76
N ALA A 136 8.81 -8.39 -6.99
CA ALA A 136 8.44 -9.68 -6.42
C ALA A 136 8.60 -9.73 -4.88
N ALA A 137 9.51 -8.93 -4.30
CA ALA A 137 9.72 -8.83 -2.86
C ALA A 137 8.72 -7.89 -2.16
N LEU A 138 7.96 -7.06 -2.88
CA LEU A 138 7.02 -6.09 -2.29
C LEU A 138 6.02 -6.70 -1.29
N PRO A 139 5.41 -7.88 -1.51
CA PRO A 139 4.49 -8.46 -0.54
C PRO A 139 5.16 -8.73 0.81
N LEU A 140 6.45 -9.13 0.80
CA LEU A 140 7.23 -9.33 2.02
C LEU A 140 7.54 -8.00 2.70
N LEU A 141 7.85 -6.95 1.94
CA LEU A 141 8.11 -5.61 2.47
C LEU A 141 6.85 -4.97 3.05
N TRP A 142 5.69 -5.18 2.42
CA TRP A 142 4.39 -4.76 2.95
C TRP A 142 4.04 -5.53 4.23
N ALA A 143 4.26 -6.85 4.24
CA ALA A 143 4.05 -7.67 5.42
C ALA A 143 4.98 -7.28 6.58
N ALA A 144 6.22 -6.90 6.29
CA ALA A 144 7.16 -6.41 7.31
C ALA A 144 6.85 -4.99 7.78
N GLY A 145 5.95 -4.25 7.11
CA GLY A 145 5.61 -2.87 7.45
C GLY A 145 6.74 -1.87 7.23
N THR A 146 7.78 -2.24 6.46
CA THR A 146 8.99 -1.41 6.28
C THR A 146 8.78 -0.24 5.32
N LEU A 147 7.72 -0.28 4.50
CA LEU A 147 7.44 0.75 3.50
C LEU A 147 6.48 1.81 4.05
N PRO A 148 6.79 3.11 3.90
CA PRO A 148 5.93 4.19 4.39
C PRO A 148 4.63 4.27 3.57
N GLN A 149 3.54 4.68 4.22
CA GLN A 149 2.26 4.88 3.56
C GLN A 149 2.28 6.15 2.68
N ALA A 150 1.40 6.24 1.67
CA ALA A 150 1.43 7.32 0.68
C ALA A 150 1.13 8.71 1.28
N ASP A 151 0.25 8.73 2.28
CA ASP A 151 -0.08 9.87 3.13
C ASP A 151 1.15 10.37 3.92
N VAL A 152 1.90 9.46 4.56
CA VAL A 152 3.14 9.80 5.27
C VAL A 152 4.19 10.36 4.30
N LEU A 153 4.31 9.76 3.11
CA LEU A 153 5.20 10.27 2.07
C LEU A 153 4.80 11.67 1.60
N LEU A 154 3.51 11.91 1.36
CA LEU A 154 3.00 13.20 0.95
C LEU A 154 3.28 14.29 2.01
N GLU A 155 3.01 13.97 3.26
CA GLU A 155 3.24 14.88 4.38
C GLU A 155 4.74 15.21 4.53
N TYR A 156 5.60 14.20 4.41
CA TYR A 156 7.05 14.41 4.34
C TYR A 156 7.46 15.33 3.19
N PHE A 157 6.98 15.07 1.96
CA PHE A 157 7.33 15.92 0.81
C PHE A 157 6.80 17.34 0.94
N LEU A 158 5.62 17.53 1.53
CA LEU A 158 5.06 18.85 1.78
C LEU A 158 5.91 19.60 2.81
N GLU A 159 6.40 18.91 3.84
CA GLU A 159 7.33 19.48 4.81
C GLU A 159 8.66 19.86 4.14
N GLN A 160 9.23 18.98 3.30
CA GLN A 160 10.44 19.31 2.54
C GLN A 160 10.22 20.52 1.64
N ALA A 161 9.07 20.60 0.96
CA ALA A 161 8.74 21.76 0.13
C ALA A 161 8.63 23.04 0.98
N LEU A 162 8.02 22.98 2.15
CA LEU A 162 7.89 24.13 3.06
C LEU A 162 9.25 24.60 3.56
N VAL A 163 10.12 23.67 3.99
CA VAL A 163 11.50 23.97 4.41
C VAL A 163 12.30 24.60 3.27
N HIS A 164 12.26 24.03 2.06
CA HIS A 164 13.07 24.49 0.93
C HIS A 164 12.54 25.77 0.27
N LEU A 165 11.22 26.00 0.21
CA LEU A 165 10.65 27.24 -0.35
C LEU A 165 10.60 28.38 0.67
N HIS A 166 10.28 28.08 1.93
CA HIS A 166 9.96 29.10 2.95
C HIS A 166 11.01 29.20 4.06
N GLY A 167 12.07 28.40 4.02
CA GLY A 167 13.15 28.45 5.01
C GLY A 167 12.71 28.03 6.42
N GLY A 168 11.67 27.20 6.52
CA GLY A 168 11.22 26.64 7.81
C GLY A 168 12.32 25.79 8.46
N PRO A 169 12.32 25.64 9.81
CA PRO A 169 13.25 24.74 10.48
C PRO A 169 13.04 23.30 9.97
N CYS A 170 14.14 22.61 9.65
CA CYS A 170 14.12 21.23 9.17
C CYS A 170 13.73 20.27 10.31
N ALA A 171 12.43 20.10 10.60
CA ALA A 171 12.02 19.04 11.50
C ALA A 171 12.38 17.66 10.90
N ALA A 172 12.32 17.47 9.58
CA ALA A 172 12.82 16.26 8.91
C ALA A 172 14.01 16.54 7.96
N SER A 173 15.25 16.25 8.39
CA SER A 173 16.43 16.19 7.49
C SER A 173 16.73 14.75 7.04
N PRO A 174 17.33 14.51 5.86
CA PRO A 174 17.67 13.15 5.40
C PRO A 174 18.59 12.40 6.37
N LEU A 175 19.49 13.12 7.03
CA LEU A 175 20.36 12.58 8.08
C LEU A 175 19.55 12.15 9.30
N ARG A 176 18.61 12.99 9.75
CA ARG A 176 17.71 12.65 10.86
C ARG A 176 16.82 11.46 10.52
N LEU A 177 16.29 11.38 9.30
CA LEU A 177 15.55 10.22 8.81
C LEU A 177 16.40 8.95 8.82
N GLY A 178 17.63 9.03 8.32
CA GLY A 178 18.58 7.91 8.35
C GLY A 178 18.89 7.44 9.78
N CYS A 179 19.10 8.37 10.71
CA CYS A 179 19.31 8.06 12.12
C CYS A 179 18.08 7.39 12.76
N LEU A 180 16.87 7.93 12.54
CA LEU A 180 15.63 7.36 13.04
C LEU A 180 15.37 5.96 12.47
N LEU A 181 15.64 5.75 11.18
CA LEU A 181 15.51 4.44 10.54
C LEU A 181 16.49 3.42 11.13
N ALA A 182 17.76 3.81 11.31
CA ALA A 182 18.76 2.94 11.94
C ALA A 182 18.35 2.58 13.38
N LEU A 183 17.85 3.55 14.15
CA LEU A 183 17.39 3.33 15.52
C LEU A 183 16.16 2.42 15.57
N ALA A 184 15.23 2.55 14.62
CA ALA A 184 14.08 1.67 14.48
C ALA A 184 14.49 0.22 14.19
N TRP A 185 15.47 0.00 13.32
CA TRP A 185 16.03 -1.34 13.06
C TRP A 185 16.68 -1.96 14.29
N VAL A 186 17.45 -1.16 15.05
CA VAL A 186 18.03 -1.62 16.32
C VAL A 186 16.95 -1.98 17.32
N ALA A 187 15.92 -1.13 17.46
CA ALA A 187 14.80 -1.39 18.36
C ALA A 187 14.04 -2.67 17.99
N LEU A 188 13.81 -2.91 16.69
CA LEU A 188 13.17 -4.13 16.19
C LEU A 188 14.02 -5.37 16.45
N GLY A 189 15.32 -5.32 16.16
CA GLY A 189 16.25 -6.43 16.43
C GLY A 189 16.33 -6.77 17.91
N ALA A 190 16.35 -5.75 18.78
CA ALA A 190 16.33 -5.94 20.23
C ALA A 190 14.98 -6.52 20.71
N ALA A 191 13.85 -6.08 20.14
CA ALA A 191 12.54 -6.66 20.47
C ALA A 191 12.47 -8.15 20.10
N TRP A 192 12.99 -8.51 18.93
CA TRP A 192 13.05 -9.89 18.47
C TRP A 192 13.93 -10.76 19.37
N ALA A 193 15.14 -10.29 19.70
CA ALA A 193 16.02 -10.99 20.63
C ALA A 193 15.38 -11.12 22.03
N LEU A 194 14.71 -10.08 22.53
CA LEU A 194 14.02 -10.13 23.82
C LEU A 194 12.84 -11.11 23.83
N GLU A 195 12.13 -11.27 22.71
CA GLU A 195 11.10 -12.30 22.60
C GLU A 195 11.72 -13.70 22.78
N GLU A 196 12.88 -13.93 22.17
CA GLU A 196 13.56 -15.23 22.20
C GLU A 196 14.20 -15.54 23.57
N TYR A 197 14.81 -14.55 24.23
CA TYR A 197 15.51 -14.75 25.52
C TYR A 197 14.63 -14.53 26.76
N ALA A 198 13.67 -13.61 26.71
CA ALA A 198 12.92 -13.14 27.88
C ALA A 198 11.38 -13.23 27.70
N GLY A 199 10.92 -13.66 26.53
CA GLY A 199 9.50 -13.86 26.22
C GLY A 199 8.77 -12.61 25.76
N ARG A 200 7.54 -12.81 25.27
CA ARG A 200 6.71 -11.76 24.62
C ARG A 200 6.46 -10.52 25.48
N GLY A 201 6.34 -10.68 26.80
CA GLY A 201 6.12 -9.56 27.72
C GLY A 201 7.27 -8.55 27.70
N ALA A 202 8.52 -9.05 27.67
CA ALA A 202 9.71 -8.20 27.61
C ALA A 202 9.84 -7.50 26.25
N ALA A 203 9.56 -8.21 25.15
CA ALA A 203 9.55 -7.64 23.81
C ALA A 203 8.51 -6.51 23.67
N LEU A 204 7.29 -6.70 24.19
CA LEU A 204 6.23 -5.69 24.16
C LEU A 204 6.57 -4.47 25.02
N ALA A 205 7.13 -4.67 26.22
CA ALA A 205 7.55 -3.55 27.07
C ALA A 205 8.66 -2.72 26.42
N TRP A 206 9.62 -3.39 25.78
CA TRP A 206 10.68 -2.74 25.02
C TRP A 206 10.14 -1.98 23.80
N ALA A 207 9.28 -2.62 23.00
CA ALA A 207 8.66 -1.99 21.84
C ALA A 207 7.83 -0.76 22.23
N ALA A 208 7.09 -0.81 23.34
CA ALA A 208 6.33 0.32 23.85
C ALA A 208 7.25 1.48 24.31
N ALA A 209 8.32 1.17 25.05
CA ALA A 209 9.27 2.18 25.51
C ALA A 209 10.04 2.83 24.35
N CYS A 210 10.55 2.03 23.42
CA CYS A 210 11.22 2.52 22.23
C CYS A 210 10.28 3.30 21.33
N GLY A 211 9.04 2.85 21.14
CA GLY A 211 8.02 3.58 20.38
C GLY A 211 7.74 4.97 20.96
N PHE A 212 7.64 5.07 22.30
CA PHE A 212 7.49 6.37 22.97
C PHE A 212 8.72 7.27 22.78
N VAL A 213 9.93 6.74 22.96
CA VAL A 213 11.18 7.50 22.82
C VAL A 213 11.40 7.96 21.37
N LEU A 214 11.16 7.09 20.39
CA LEU A 214 11.23 7.39 18.96
C LEU A 214 10.17 8.39 18.50
N SER A 215 9.04 8.46 19.20
CA SER A 215 8.00 9.46 18.95
C SER A 215 8.37 10.85 19.48
N GLY A 216 9.40 10.97 20.32
CA GLY A 216 9.90 12.25 20.80
C GLY A 216 10.79 12.95 19.78
N ASP A 217 10.77 14.29 19.77
CA ASP A 217 11.78 15.10 19.07
C ASP A 217 13.14 14.94 19.77
N LEU A 218 13.88 13.89 19.41
CA LEU A 218 15.20 13.59 19.98
C LEU A 218 16.32 14.48 19.41
N CYS A 219 16.03 15.28 18.38
CA CYS A 219 16.95 16.26 17.81
C CYS A 219 16.19 17.57 17.49
N PRO A 220 16.53 18.71 18.13
CA PRO A 220 16.10 20.02 17.69
C PRO A 220 16.77 20.46 16.38
#